data_AF-A0A9E5NWA9-F1
#
_entry.id   AF-A0A9E5NWA9-F1
#
_cell.length_a   1.000
_cell.length_b   1.000
_cell.length_c   1.000
_cell.angle_alpha   90.00
_cell.angle_beta   90.00
_cell.angle_gamma   90.00
#
_symmetry.space_group_name_H-M   'P 1'
#
loop_
_entity.id
_entity.type
_entity.pdbx_description
1 polymer ?
#
loop_
_entity_poly.entity_id
_entity_poly.type
_entity_poly.pdbx_seq_one_letter_code
_entity_poly.pdbx_strand_id
1 'polypeptide(L)'
;MNHRPTIAASALLILVLAAFAWQQEGWKTPPAMTHDAAGRDNCMMCHKAGAMEPVPDAPADHADRPNETCLMCHAPDAAVQTTVPPATPHPLEGRDNCMMCHTAGAMEPVPDAPADHEGRDNQYCTLCHVQA
;
A
#
# COMPACT_ATOMS: atom_id res chain seq x y z
N MET A 1 -17.05 46.34 36.99
CA MET A 1 -17.46 45.71 35.71
C MET A 1 -16.18 45.32 34.99
N ASN A 2 -15.75 44.06 35.14
CA ASN A 2 -14.48 43.57 34.60
C ASN A 2 -14.75 42.70 33.37
N HIS A 3 -14.28 43.12 32.20
CA HIS A 3 -14.16 42.24 31.04
C HIS A 3 -12.72 41.70 30.97
N ARG A 4 -12.59 40.38 31.10
CA ARG A 4 -11.40 39.63 30.69
C ARG A 4 -11.73 38.88 29.40
N PRO A 5 -11.17 39.25 28.24
CA PRO A 5 -11.14 38.35 27.10
C PRO A 5 -9.83 37.54 27.10
N THR A 6 -9.70 36.62 26.14
CA THR A 6 -8.48 35.89 25.73
C THR A 6 -8.09 34.61 26.48
N ILE A 7 -8.90 33.54 26.33
CA ILE A 7 -8.38 32.14 26.43
C ILE A 7 -8.84 31.27 25.23
N ALA A 8 -9.80 31.69 24.41
CA ALA A 8 -10.43 30.82 23.41
C ALA A 8 -9.61 30.54 22.12
N ALA A 9 -8.48 31.20 21.88
CA ALA A 9 -7.75 31.09 20.61
C ALA A 9 -6.81 29.88 20.50
N SER A 10 -6.45 29.23 21.61
CA SER A 10 -5.37 28.21 21.61
C SER A 10 -5.86 26.76 21.45
N ALA A 11 -7.14 26.48 21.68
CA ALA A 11 -7.68 25.12 21.60
C ALA A 11 -7.97 24.66 20.16
N LEU A 12 -8.18 25.59 19.22
CA LEU A 12 -8.52 25.26 17.83
C LEU A 12 -7.30 24.80 17.01
N LEU A 13 -6.09 25.23 17.39
CA LEU A 13 -4.86 24.94 16.63
C LEU A 13 -4.34 23.51 16.86
N ILE A 14 -4.65 22.90 18.01
CA ILE A 14 -4.18 21.54 18.36
C ILE A 14 -5.00 20.46 17.62
N LEU A 15 -6.28 20.70 17.34
CA LEU A 15 -7.15 19.74 16.65
C LEU A 15 -6.83 19.59 15.16
N VAL A 16 -6.29 20.63 14.51
CA VAL A 16 -5.91 20.58 13.08
C VAL A 16 -4.61 19.80 12.86
N LEU A 17 -3.68 19.83 13.81
CA LEU A 17 -2.40 19.10 13.72
C LEU A 17 -2.56 17.58 13.89
N ALA A 18 -3.56 17.13 14.66
CA ALA A 18 -3.84 15.70 14.84
C ALA A 18 -4.43 15.05 13.57
N ALA A 19 -5.26 15.78 12.81
CA ALA A 19 -5.82 15.29 11.55
C ALA A 19 -4.75 15.10 10.46
N PHE A 20 -3.76 16.01 10.40
CA PHE A 20 -2.66 15.92 9.44
C PHE A 20 -1.65 14.80 9.74
N ALA A 21 -1.58 14.31 10.99
CA ALA A 21 -0.65 13.26 11.39
C ALA A 21 -1.08 11.84 10.96
N TRP A 22 -2.34 11.65 10.53
CA TRP A 22 -2.86 10.34 10.12
C TRP A 22 -2.79 10.07 8.61
N GLN A 23 -2.45 11.07 7.79
CA GLN A 23 -2.40 10.95 6.33
C GLN A 23 -1.00 10.66 5.77
N GLN A 24 -0.07 10.13 6.58
CA GLN A 24 1.34 9.98 6.17
C GLN A 24 1.87 8.55 6.29
N GLU A 25 1.01 7.54 6.14
CA GLU A 25 1.49 6.17 5.94
C GLU A 25 1.76 5.94 4.45
N GLY A 26 2.86 6.52 3.97
CA GLY A 26 3.37 6.24 2.63
C GLY A 26 3.81 4.78 2.47
N TRP A 27 4.29 4.43 1.27
CA TRP A 27 4.79 3.09 0.98
C TRP A 27 5.86 2.63 1.99
N LYS A 28 5.62 1.47 2.60
CA LYS A 28 6.60 0.77 3.45
C LYS A 28 7.12 -0.44 2.69
N THR A 29 8.40 -0.44 2.34
CA THR A 29 9.02 -1.57 1.63
C THR A 29 8.88 -2.87 2.44
N PRO A 30 8.23 -3.91 1.90
CA PRO A 30 8.12 -5.20 2.56
C PRO A 30 9.48 -5.89 2.70
N PRO A 31 9.71 -6.71 3.74
CA PRO A 31 10.94 -7.48 3.83
C PRO A 31 11.05 -8.50 2.69
N ALA A 32 12.23 -8.63 2.09
CA ALA A 32 12.52 -9.73 1.17
C ALA A 32 12.54 -11.07 1.91
N MET A 33 12.02 -12.11 1.26
CA MET A 33 12.08 -13.49 1.71
C MET A 33 13.53 -13.97 1.76
N THR A 34 13.89 -14.71 2.81
CA THR A 34 15.27 -15.19 3.05
C THR A 34 15.45 -16.68 2.77
N HIS A 35 14.42 -17.35 2.27
CA HIS A 35 14.42 -18.76 1.91
C HIS A 35 13.90 -18.95 0.48
N ASP A 36 14.10 -20.13 -0.08
CA ASP A 36 13.50 -20.50 -1.37
C ASP A 36 11.99 -20.80 -1.20
N ALA A 37 11.19 -20.48 -2.21
CA ALA A 37 9.78 -20.83 -2.30
C ALA A 37 9.57 -22.23 -2.92
N ALA A 38 10.56 -22.79 -3.63
CA ALA A 38 10.42 -24.08 -4.30
C ALA A 38 9.95 -25.20 -3.35
N GLY A 39 8.77 -25.76 -3.63
CA GLY A 39 8.13 -26.79 -2.79
C GLY A 39 7.50 -26.27 -1.49
N ARG A 40 7.37 -24.94 -1.35
CA ARG A 40 6.80 -24.22 -0.20
C ARG A 40 5.84 -23.13 -0.68
N ASP A 41 5.13 -23.40 -1.77
CA ASP A 41 4.34 -22.39 -2.48
C ASP A 41 3.17 -21.86 -1.65
N ASN A 42 2.65 -22.63 -0.69
CA ASN A 42 1.63 -22.18 0.26
C ASN A 42 2.27 -21.48 1.47
N CYS A 43 2.57 -20.19 1.32
CA CYS A 43 3.25 -19.34 2.30
C CYS A 43 2.57 -19.39 3.69
N MET A 44 1.24 -19.43 3.70
CA MET A 44 0.43 -19.40 4.92
C MET A 44 0.47 -20.72 5.72
N MET A 45 1.12 -21.77 5.22
CA MET A 45 1.41 -22.97 6.03
C MET A 45 2.35 -22.67 7.20
N CYS A 46 3.25 -21.69 7.04
CA CYS A 46 4.23 -21.31 8.05
C CYS A 46 4.03 -19.88 8.56
N HIS A 47 3.61 -18.96 7.70
CA HIS A 47 3.45 -17.53 8.03
C HIS A 47 2.06 -17.17 8.55
N LYS A 48 1.13 -18.11 8.70
CA LYS A 48 -0.12 -17.82 9.40
C LYS A 48 0.14 -17.64 10.90
N ALA A 49 -0.58 -16.71 11.53
CA ALA A 49 -0.58 -16.47 12.97
C ALA A 49 -0.50 -17.77 13.79
N GLY A 50 0.65 -17.97 14.46
CA GLY A 50 0.89 -19.10 15.36
C GLY A 50 1.03 -20.48 14.67
N ALA A 51 1.26 -20.52 13.35
CA ALA A 51 1.43 -21.78 12.62
C ALA A 51 2.80 -22.43 12.89
N MET A 52 3.85 -21.62 13.05
CA MET A 52 5.21 -22.09 13.30
C MET A 52 6.00 -21.06 14.12
N GLU A 53 6.15 -21.28 15.43
CA GLU A 53 6.79 -20.36 16.38
C GLU A 53 8.12 -19.70 15.93
N PRO A 54 9.08 -20.39 15.29
CA PRO A 54 10.31 -19.75 14.82
C PRO A 54 10.14 -18.90 13.53
N VAL A 55 8.98 -18.93 12.88
CA VAL A 55 8.69 -18.22 11.64
C VAL A 55 7.86 -16.97 11.95
N PRO A 56 8.25 -15.78 11.45
CA PRO A 56 7.45 -14.57 11.62
C PRO A 56 6.07 -14.72 10.99
N ASP A 57 5.04 -14.33 11.74
CA ASP A 57 3.67 -14.28 11.23
C ASP A 57 3.51 -13.17 10.18
N ALA A 58 2.65 -13.43 9.19
CA ALA A 58 2.17 -12.41 8.26
C ALA A 58 1.38 -11.34 9.04
N PRO A 59 1.52 -10.05 8.69
CA PRO A 59 0.75 -8.99 9.32
C PRO A 59 -0.77 -9.22 9.20
N ALA A 60 -1.54 -8.74 10.19
CA ALA A 60 -2.98 -8.98 10.25
C ALA A 60 -3.76 -8.39 9.04
N ASP A 61 -3.26 -7.31 8.43
CA ASP A 61 -3.81 -6.70 7.22
C ASP A 61 -3.54 -7.51 5.93
N HIS A 62 -2.86 -8.65 6.05
CA HIS A 62 -2.66 -9.60 4.95
C HIS A 62 -3.71 -10.74 4.96
N ALA A 63 -4.63 -10.78 5.93
CA ALA A 63 -5.56 -11.90 6.12
C ALA A 63 -6.40 -12.23 4.87
N ASP A 64 -6.76 -11.22 4.08
CA ASP A 64 -7.59 -11.37 2.87
C ASP A 64 -6.78 -11.42 1.57
N ARG A 65 -5.44 -11.43 1.66
CA ARG A 65 -4.57 -11.46 0.47
C ARG A 65 -4.43 -12.91 -0.05
N PRO A 66 -4.66 -13.15 -1.35
CA PRO A 66 -4.40 -14.46 -1.95
C PRO A 66 -2.92 -14.83 -1.82
N ASN A 67 -2.64 -16.11 -1.64
CA ASN A 67 -1.29 -16.63 -1.43
C ASN A 67 -0.34 -16.30 -2.61
N GLU A 68 -0.90 -16.22 -3.81
CA GLU A 68 -0.19 -15.88 -5.05
C GLU A 68 0.37 -14.45 -5.02
N THR A 69 -0.20 -13.56 -4.20
CA THR A 69 0.25 -12.17 -4.09
C THR A 69 1.50 -12.02 -3.22
N CYS A 70 1.85 -13.00 -2.39
CA CYS A 70 2.97 -12.91 -1.46
C CYS A 70 4.29 -12.60 -2.19
N LEU A 71 4.56 -13.29 -3.29
CA LEU A 71 5.78 -13.12 -4.07
C LEU A 71 5.81 -11.82 -4.88
N MET A 72 4.68 -11.15 -5.10
CA MET A 72 4.65 -9.82 -5.74
C MET A 72 5.41 -8.78 -4.90
N CYS A 73 5.49 -9.00 -3.59
CA CYS A 73 6.15 -8.11 -2.64
C CYS A 73 7.41 -8.71 -2.03
N HIS A 74 7.37 -9.98 -1.61
CA HIS A 74 8.41 -10.59 -0.78
C HIS A 74 9.47 -11.35 -1.58
N ALA A 75 9.30 -11.58 -2.88
CA ALA A 75 10.38 -12.18 -3.66
C ALA A 75 11.63 -11.28 -3.62
N PRO A 76 12.85 -11.83 -3.47
CA PRO A 76 14.07 -11.01 -3.39
C PRO A 76 14.28 -10.08 -4.59
N ASP A 77 13.76 -10.47 -5.75
CA ASP A 77 13.81 -9.77 -7.03
C ASP A 77 12.50 -9.04 -7.39
N ALA A 78 11.51 -9.00 -6.48
CA ALA A 78 10.30 -8.21 -6.69
C ALA A 78 10.65 -6.72 -6.90
N ALA A 79 9.98 -6.06 -7.86
CA ALA A 79 10.26 -4.67 -8.20
C ALA A 79 10.24 -3.73 -6.98
N VAL A 80 9.33 -3.99 -6.04
CA VAL A 80 9.17 -3.18 -4.82
C VAL A 80 10.35 -3.26 -3.84
N GLN A 81 11.24 -4.24 -4.00
CA GLN A 81 12.46 -4.36 -3.19
C GLN A 81 13.52 -3.31 -3.59
N THR A 82 13.43 -2.78 -4.80
CA THR A 82 14.40 -1.78 -5.32
C THR A 82 13.76 -0.46 -5.72
N THR A 83 12.44 -0.45 -5.93
CA THR A 83 11.71 0.70 -6.45
C THR A 83 10.48 0.98 -5.60
N VAL A 84 10.31 2.22 -5.15
CA VAL A 84 9.11 2.66 -4.45
C VAL A 84 8.01 2.94 -5.48
N PRO A 85 6.83 2.29 -5.39
CA PRO A 85 5.71 2.61 -6.25
C PRO A 85 5.27 4.07 -6.08
N PRO A 86 4.97 4.80 -7.17
CA PRO A 86 4.39 6.13 -7.05
C PRO A 86 3.01 6.06 -6.40
N ALA A 87 2.72 7.02 -5.52
CA ALA A 87 1.39 7.18 -4.96
C ALA A 87 0.39 7.66 -6.02
N THR A 88 -0.87 7.29 -5.86
CA THR A 88 -1.97 7.71 -6.73
C THR A 88 -2.34 9.17 -6.41
N PRO A 89 -2.15 10.13 -7.34
CA PRO A 89 -2.31 11.56 -7.05
C PRO A 89 -3.77 12.05 -7.16
N HIS A 90 -4.72 11.14 -7.34
CA HIS A 90 -6.13 11.46 -7.57
C HIS A 90 -7.07 10.57 -6.75
N PRO A 91 -8.32 11.02 -6.52
CA PRO A 91 -9.37 10.19 -5.95
C PRO A 91 -9.62 8.92 -6.79
N LEU A 92 -10.04 7.85 -6.12
CA LEU A 92 -10.44 6.59 -6.76
C LEU A 92 -11.95 6.50 -6.97
N GLU A 93 -12.72 7.41 -6.37
CA GLU A 93 -14.17 7.47 -6.47
C GLU A 93 -14.62 7.61 -7.94
N GLY A 94 -15.25 6.56 -8.47
CA GLY A 94 -15.67 6.48 -9.87
C GLY A 94 -14.53 6.28 -10.87
N ARG A 95 -13.33 5.88 -10.41
CA ARG A 95 -12.10 5.64 -11.19
C ARG A 95 -11.39 4.36 -10.74
N ASP A 96 -12.16 3.39 -10.30
CA ASP A 96 -11.68 2.11 -9.77
C ASP A 96 -11.12 1.19 -10.88
N ASN A 97 -11.54 1.36 -12.13
CA ASN A 97 -10.93 0.70 -13.29
C ASN A 97 -9.72 1.49 -13.81
N CYS A 98 -8.56 1.28 -13.20
CA CYS A 98 -7.28 1.96 -13.47
C CYS A 98 -6.91 1.93 -14.95
N MET A 99 -7.13 0.78 -15.61
CA MET A 99 -6.73 0.59 -17.01
C MET A 99 -7.60 1.35 -18.01
N MET A 100 -8.70 2.00 -17.60
CA MET A 100 -9.43 2.91 -18.49
C MET A 100 -8.59 4.12 -18.92
N CYS A 101 -7.64 4.55 -18.09
CA CYS A 101 -6.78 5.70 -18.36
C CYS A 101 -5.30 5.32 -18.47
N HIS A 102 -4.86 4.29 -17.74
CA HIS A 102 -3.46 3.84 -17.71
C HIS A 102 -3.11 2.79 -18.79
N THR A 103 -4.03 2.49 -19.71
CA THR A 103 -3.67 1.70 -20.91
C THR A 103 -2.91 2.57 -21.90
N ALA A 104 -1.95 1.96 -22.60
CA ALA A 104 -1.14 2.58 -23.65
C ALA A 104 -1.92 3.56 -24.54
N GLY A 105 -1.65 4.86 -24.39
CA GLY A 105 -2.22 5.93 -25.22
C GLY A 105 -3.72 6.19 -25.01
N ALA A 106 -4.33 5.69 -23.93
CA ALA A 106 -5.75 5.87 -23.67
C ALA A 106 -6.10 7.33 -23.30
N MET A 107 -5.23 8.03 -22.56
CA MET A 107 -5.50 9.39 -22.08
C MET A 107 -4.22 10.19 -21.83
N GLU A 108 -3.81 11.06 -22.76
CA GLU A 108 -2.71 12.01 -22.51
C GLU A 108 -3.18 13.16 -21.59
N PRO A 109 -2.42 13.59 -20.56
CA PRO A 109 -1.04 13.21 -20.19
C PRO A 109 -0.94 12.17 -19.05
N VAL A 110 -1.92 11.27 -18.92
CA VAL A 110 -1.87 10.20 -17.92
C VAL A 110 -0.79 9.19 -18.33
N PRO A 111 0.15 8.83 -17.42
CA PRO A 111 1.18 7.86 -17.74
C PRO A 111 0.60 6.46 -17.93
N ASP A 112 1.11 5.73 -18.92
CA ASP A 112 0.75 4.34 -19.14
C ASP A 112 1.31 3.43 -18.02
N ALA A 113 0.61 2.32 -17.75
CA ALA A 113 1.14 1.25 -16.91
C ALA A 113 2.43 0.69 -17.54
N PRO A 114 3.52 0.50 -16.78
CA PRO A 114 4.76 0.00 -17.35
C PRO A 114 4.64 -1.45 -17.83
N ALA A 115 5.50 -1.87 -18.76
CA ALA A 115 5.43 -3.20 -19.38
C ALA A 115 5.58 -4.35 -18.37
N ASP A 116 6.29 -4.15 -17.26
CA ASP A 116 6.42 -5.15 -16.18
C ASP A 116 5.13 -5.34 -15.34
N HIS A 117 4.07 -4.61 -15.67
CA HIS A 117 2.72 -4.79 -15.13
C HIS A 117 1.85 -5.71 -16.01
N GLU A 118 2.39 -6.27 -17.09
CA GLU A 118 1.69 -7.25 -17.91
C GLU A 118 1.15 -8.41 -17.05
N GLY A 119 -0.13 -8.76 -17.27
CA GLY A 119 -0.81 -9.83 -16.54
C GLY A 119 -1.27 -9.46 -15.12
N ARG A 120 -1.07 -8.22 -14.65
CA ARG A 120 -1.63 -7.76 -13.38
C ARG A 120 -3.07 -7.28 -13.57
N ASP A 121 -3.99 -7.93 -12.88
CA ASP A 121 -5.38 -7.49 -12.82
C ASP A 121 -5.52 -6.14 -12.08
N ASN A 122 -6.58 -5.42 -12.44
CA ASN A 122 -6.93 -4.12 -11.88
C ASN A 122 -7.04 -4.12 -10.34
N GLN A 123 -7.42 -5.25 -9.74
CA GLN A 123 -7.52 -5.42 -8.29
C GLN A 123 -6.17 -5.30 -7.56
N TYR A 124 -5.04 -5.42 -8.28
CA TYR A 124 -3.70 -5.37 -7.68
C TYR A 124 -3.08 -3.98 -7.70
N CYS A 125 -3.62 -3.03 -8.47
CA CYS A 125 -3.02 -1.70 -8.63
C CYS A 125 -2.87 -0.97 -7.29
N THR A 126 -3.91 -1.03 -6.46
CA THR A 126 -3.96 -0.36 -5.15
C THR A 126 -3.17 -1.09 -4.05
N LEU A 127 -2.64 -2.29 -4.33
CA LEU A 127 -1.69 -2.94 -3.41
C LEU A 127 -0.37 -2.19 -3.34
N CYS A 128 0.05 -1.56 -4.44
CA CYS A 128 1.30 -0.82 -4.56
C CYS A 128 1.08 0.69 -4.65
N HIS A 129 0.12 1.12 -5.47
CA HIS A 129 -0.16 2.53 -5.74
C HIS A 129 -1.18 3.10 -4.77
N VAL A 130 -0.76 3.30 -3.52
CA VAL A 130 -1.59 3.87 -2.46
C VAL A 130 -1.94 5.33 -2.76
N GLN A 131 -3.13 5.77 -2.37
CA GLN A 131 -3.52 7.18 -2.48
C GLN A 131 -2.69 8.03 -1.50
N ALA A 132 -2.25 9.21 -1.97
CA ALA A 132 -1.47 10.16 -1.18
C ALA A 132 -2.32 10.95 -0.18
#